data_AF-A0A948LB02-F1
#
_entry.id   AF-A0A948LB02-F1
#
_cell.length_a   1.000
_cell.length_b   1.000
_cell.length_c   1.000
_cell.angle_alpha   90.00
_cell.angle_beta   90.00
_cell.angle_gamma   90.00
#
_symmetry.space_group_name_H-M   'P 1'
#
loop_
_entity.id
_entity.type
_entity.pdbx_description
1 polymer ?
#
loop_
_entity_poly.entity_id
_entity_poly.type
_entity_poly.pdbx_seq_one_letter_code
_entity_poly.pdbx_strand_id
1 'polypeptide(L)'
;MIGLLAAGLLIQTVEPQLILTGVGRWAVFADAASITPDDGGVRMRALQVAEADFTVGGKAYWGGWSWWRFDCVARTADRLDFSAVAAGGAEGPATAETEPAFALSAGGDADELAAVACSGTARETGAESVSAAVALGRARLAD
;
A
#
# COMPACT_ATOMS: atom_id res chain seq x y z
N MET A 1 -46.61 9.50 3.40
CA MET A 1 -45.48 8.71 3.95
C MET A 1 -44.52 8.43 2.80
N ILE A 2 -43.45 9.21 2.67
CA ILE A 2 -42.41 9.00 1.65
C ILE A 2 -41.31 8.18 2.30
N GLY A 3 -41.13 6.94 1.83
CA GLY A 3 -40.06 6.06 2.28
C GLY A 3 -38.74 6.47 1.65
N LEU A 4 -37.77 6.82 2.49
CA LEU A 4 -36.38 7.00 2.10
C LEU A 4 -35.78 5.61 1.82
N LEU A 5 -35.44 5.32 0.57
CA LEU A 5 -34.55 4.22 0.21
C LEU A 5 -33.11 4.72 0.35
N ALA A 6 -32.47 4.38 1.46
CA ALA A 6 -31.02 4.52 1.60
C ALA A 6 -30.36 3.37 0.81
N ALA A 7 -29.77 3.71 -0.33
CA ALA A 7 -28.87 2.82 -1.05
C ALA A 7 -27.58 2.69 -0.23
N GLY A 8 -27.50 1.64 0.60
CA GLY A 8 -26.26 1.26 1.27
C GLY A 8 -25.27 0.75 0.21
N LEU A 9 -24.28 1.57 -0.11
CA LEU A 9 -23.11 1.14 -0.86
C LEU A 9 -22.34 0.16 0.03
N LEU A 10 -22.50 -1.14 -0.21
CA LEU A 10 -21.66 -2.18 0.38
C LEU A 10 -20.23 -1.94 -0.14
N ILE A 11 -19.42 -1.23 0.64
CA ILE A 11 -17.97 -1.23 0.45
C ILE A 11 -17.54 -2.65 0.79
N GLN A 12 -17.39 -3.50 -0.22
CA GLN A 12 -16.72 -4.78 -0.04
C GLN A 12 -15.27 -4.45 0.31
N THR A 13 -14.91 -4.57 1.58
CA THR A 13 -13.51 -4.57 1.99
C THR A 13 -12.92 -5.88 1.48
N VAL A 14 -12.33 -5.85 0.29
CA VAL A 14 -11.49 -6.96 -0.18
C VAL A 14 -10.37 -7.11 0.85
N GLU A 15 -10.21 -8.32 1.39
CA GLU A 15 -9.13 -8.61 2.32
C GLU A 15 -7.79 -8.43 1.60
N PRO A 16 -6.82 -7.72 2.21
CA PRO A 16 -5.59 -7.38 1.53
C PRO A 16 -4.73 -8.63 1.34
N GLN A 17 -4.01 -8.68 0.22
CA GLN A 17 -3.01 -9.72 -0.06
C GLN A 17 -1.63 -9.06 -0.14
N LEU A 18 -0.93 -9.02 1.00
CA LEU A 18 0.25 -8.18 1.18
C LEU A 18 1.53 -8.93 0.89
N ILE A 19 2.10 -8.71 -0.29
CA ILE A 19 3.36 -9.29 -0.74
C ILE A 19 4.49 -8.37 -0.28
N LEU A 20 5.44 -8.88 0.52
CA LEU A 20 6.65 -8.11 0.85
C LEU A 20 7.50 -7.92 -0.41
N THR A 21 7.73 -6.67 -0.81
CA THR A 21 8.49 -6.33 -2.01
C THR A 21 9.91 -5.91 -1.69
N GLY A 22 10.10 -5.12 -0.63
CA GLY A 22 11.38 -4.53 -0.29
C GLY A 22 11.55 -4.26 1.20
N VAL A 23 12.80 -4.21 1.65
CA VAL A 23 13.19 -3.85 3.02
C VAL A 23 14.37 -2.88 2.94
N GLY A 24 14.19 -1.70 3.51
CA GLY A 24 15.21 -0.66 3.62
C GLY A 24 14.96 0.19 4.84
N ARG A 25 14.69 1.49 4.65
CA ARG A 25 14.20 2.34 5.75
C ARG A 25 12.82 1.88 6.27
N TRP A 26 12.02 1.29 5.40
CA TRP A 26 10.72 0.73 5.67
C TRP A 26 10.66 -0.68 5.10
N ALA A 27 9.80 -1.53 5.64
CA ALA A 27 9.38 -2.74 4.95
C ALA A 27 8.17 -2.40 4.07
N VAL A 28 8.23 -2.71 2.79
CA VAL A 28 7.23 -2.31 1.79
C VAL A 28 6.47 -3.53 1.31
N PHE A 29 5.15 -3.42 1.29
CA PHE A 29 4.25 -4.47 0.83
C PHE A 29 3.36 -3.97 -0.30
N ALA A 30 3.24 -4.76 -1.36
CA ALA A 30 2.23 -4.58 -2.40
C ALA A 30 0.93 -5.27 -1.97
N ASP A 31 -0.22 -4.59 -2.09
CA ASP A 31 -1.54 -5.20 -1.90
C ASP A 31 -2.06 -5.74 -3.22
N ALA A 32 -1.76 -7.01 -3.51
CA ALA A 32 -2.12 -7.65 -4.77
C ALA A 32 -3.65 -7.72 -4.99
N ALA A 33 -4.43 -7.75 -3.91
CA ALA A 33 -5.89 -7.82 -4.00
C ALA A 33 -6.51 -6.47 -4.45
N SER A 34 -5.75 -5.39 -4.37
CA SER A 34 -6.17 -4.03 -4.78
C SER A 34 -5.82 -3.67 -6.23
N ILE A 35 -5.15 -4.57 -6.97
CA ILE A 35 -4.70 -4.32 -8.34
C ILE A 35 -5.91 -4.15 -9.27
N THR A 36 -6.02 -2.98 -9.91
CA THR A 36 -7.07 -2.68 -10.88
C THR A 36 -6.52 -1.88 -12.07
N PRO A 37 -7.05 -2.05 -13.30
CA PRO A 37 -6.71 -1.18 -14.41
C PRO A 37 -7.03 0.29 -14.12
N ASP A 38 -6.21 1.23 -14.63
CA ASP A 38 -6.36 2.68 -14.40
C ASP A 38 -5.74 3.50 -15.54
N ASP A 39 -6.57 4.05 -16.43
CA ASP A 39 -6.20 4.97 -17.52
C ASP A 39 -4.87 4.66 -18.25
N GLY A 40 -4.77 3.46 -18.82
CA GLY A 40 -3.57 3.03 -19.56
C GLY A 40 -2.44 2.49 -18.68
N GLY A 41 -2.62 2.50 -17.35
CA GLY A 41 -1.75 1.87 -16.37
C GLY A 41 -2.50 0.92 -15.45
N VAL A 42 -1.88 0.65 -14.30
CA VAL A 42 -2.41 -0.19 -13.22
C VAL A 42 -2.36 0.59 -11.91
N ARG A 43 -3.42 0.50 -11.13
CA ARG A 43 -3.51 1.07 -9.79
C ARG A 43 -3.43 -0.03 -8.72
N MET A 44 -2.75 0.25 -7.62
CA MET A 44 -2.55 -0.68 -6.51
C MET A 44 -2.31 0.09 -5.20
N ARG A 45 -2.72 -0.46 -4.05
CA ARG A 45 -2.29 0.00 -2.73
C ARG A 45 -0.94 -0.61 -2.35
N ALA A 46 -0.16 0.15 -1.60
CA ALA A 46 1.03 -0.33 -0.92
C ALA A 46 0.99 0.03 0.56
N LEU A 47 1.42 -0.90 1.40
CA LEU A 47 1.64 -0.68 2.83
C LEU A 47 3.13 -0.50 3.09
N GLN A 48 3.50 0.61 3.72
CA GLN A 48 4.82 0.80 4.31
C GLN A 48 4.73 0.51 5.80
N VAL A 49 5.63 -0.32 6.31
CA VAL A 49 5.74 -0.70 7.70
C VAL A 49 6.99 -0.07 8.32
N ALA A 50 6.78 0.52 9.49
CA ALA A 50 7.79 1.13 10.33
C ALA A 50 8.36 0.19 11.37
N GLU A 51 9.55 0.54 11.87
CA GLU A 51 10.17 -0.06 13.05
C GLU A 51 9.25 -0.01 14.29
N ALA A 52 9.59 -0.79 15.31
CA ALA A 52 8.71 -1.05 16.45
C ALA A 52 8.41 0.21 17.29
N ASP A 53 9.38 1.10 17.42
CA ASP A 53 9.41 2.30 18.25
C ASP A 53 9.12 3.59 17.47
N PHE A 54 8.72 3.47 16.20
CA PHE A 54 8.38 4.62 15.37
C PHE A 54 7.21 5.44 15.95
N THR A 55 7.48 6.71 16.25
CA THR A 55 6.49 7.65 16.80
C THR A 55 6.51 8.98 16.07
N VAL A 56 5.34 9.62 15.95
CA VAL A 56 5.18 10.97 15.42
C VAL A 56 4.31 11.76 16.39
N GLY A 57 4.83 12.88 16.91
CA GLY A 57 4.13 13.68 17.91
C GLY A 57 3.78 12.90 19.19
N GLY A 58 4.62 11.93 19.58
CA GLY A 58 4.41 11.07 20.76
C GLY A 58 3.40 9.95 20.58
N LYS A 59 2.79 9.80 19.40
CA LYS A 59 1.88 8.69 19.07
C LYS A 59 2.61 7.62 18.27
N ALA A 60 2.37 6.35 18.60
CA ALA A 60 2.94 5.21 17.89
C ALA A 60 2.20 4.91 16.58
N TYR A 61 2.95 4.56 15.55
CA TYR A 61 2.43 4.19 14.23
C TYR A 61 3.02 2.87 13.76
N TRP A 62 2.24 2.13 12.98
CA TRP A 62 2.72 0.95 12.26
C TRP A 62 3.33 1.31 10.91
N GLY A 63 3.01 2.49 10.37
CA GLY A 63 3.48 2.96 9.07
C GLY A 63 2.34 3.67 8.33
N GLY A 64 2.10 3.31 7.07
CA GLY A 64 1.02 3.93 6.30
C GLY A 64 0.71 3.26 4.97
N TRP A 65 -0.50 3.52 4.48
CA TRP A 65 -0.97 3.13 3.17
C TRP A 65 -0.73 4.23 2.15
N SER A 66 -0.59 3.84 0.89
CA SER A 66 -0.58 4.75 -0.25
C SER A 66 -1.20 4.07 -1.46
N TRP A 67 -1.99 4.81 -2.22
CA TRP A 67 -2.37 4.43 -3.58
C TRP A 67 -1.27 4.81 -4.56
N TRP A 68 -1.03 3.91 -5.50
CA TRP A 68 -0.06 4.08 -6.58
C TRP A 68 -0.71 3.81 -7.92
N ARG A 69 -0.26 4.56 -8.93
CA ARG A 69 -0.49 4.28 -10.34
C ARG A 69 0.84 3.97 -11.01
N PHE A 70 0.85 2.95 -11.85
CA PHE A 70 2.01 2.52 -12.61
C PHE A 70 1.69 2.49 -14.10
N ASP A 71 2.52 3.12 -14.92
CA ASP A 71 2.54 2.84 -16.35
C ASP A 71 3.55 1.73 -16.61
N CYS A 72 3.05 0.53 -16.90
CA CYS A 72 3.87 -0.66 -17.09
C CYS A 72 4.69 -0.62 -18.39
N VAL A 73 4.30 0.18 -19.37
CA VAL A 73 5.00 0.31 -20.66
C VAL A 73 6.04 1.41 -20.57
N ALA A 74 5.65 2.60 -20.11
CA ALA A 74 6.56 3.73 -19.94
C ALA A 74 7.50 3.58 -18.73
N ARG A 75 7.22 2.62 -17.84
CA ARG A 75 7.95 2.37 -16.59
C ARG A 75 8.04 3.62 -15.71
N THR A 76 6.88 4.18 -15.44
CA THR A 76 6.72 5.30 -14.49
C THR A 76 5.81 4.90 -13.33
N ALA A 77 5.96 5.60 -12.22
CA ALA A 77 5.11 5.48 -11.06
C ALA A 77 4.62 6.85 -10.60
N ASP A 78 3.42 6.88 -10.06
CA ASP A 78 2.80 8.04 -9.45
C ASP A 78 2.20 7.60 -8.11
N ARG A 79 2.66 8.22 -7.01
CA ARG A 79 2.05 7.99 -5.70
C ARG A 79 0.94 9.00 -5.57
N LEU A 80 -0.27 8.52 -5.30
CA LEU A 80 -1.48 9.34 -5.35
C LEU A 80 -1.86 9.92 -3.99
N ASP A 81 -1.54 9.21 -2.91
CA ASP A 81 -1.85 9.64 -1.55
C ASP A 81 -0.98 8.95 -0.49
N PHE A 82 -1.20 9.36 0.75
CA PHE A 82 -0.71 8.68 1.94
C PHE A 82 -1.74 8.75 3.08
N SER A 83 -1.96 7.62 3.75
CA SER A 83 -2.74 7.55 4.99
C SER A 83 -1.95 6.84 6.08
N ALA A 84 -1.73 7.52 7.21
CA ALA A 84 -1.00 6.95 8.33
C ALA A 84 -1.79 5.85 9.03
N VAL A 85 -1.13 4.76 9.42
CA VAL A 85 -1.73 3.67 10.20
C VAL A 85 -1.20 3.76 11.62
N ALA A 86 -2.07 4.14 12.55
CA ALA A 86 -1.73 4.19 13.97
C ALA A 86 -1.46 2.78 14.52
N ALA A 87 -0.69 2.68 15.60
CA ALA A 87 -0.56 1.43 16.33
C ALA A 87 -1.95 0.92 16.74
N GLY A 88 -2.24 -0.35 16.46
CA GLY A 88 -3.58 -0.94 16.56
C GLY A 88 -4.35 -1.00 15.23
N GLY A 89 -3.77 -0.50 14.14
CA GLY A 89 -4.26 -0.73 12.77
C GLY A 89 -5.27 0.31 12.27
N ALA A 90 -5.58 1.34 13.06
CA ALA A 90 -6.48 2.40 12.65
C ALA A 90 -5.83 3.27 11.56
N GLU A 91 -6.37 3.21 10.35
CA GLU A 91 -6.00 4.06 9.23
C GLU A 91 -6.57 5.48 9.41
N GLY A 92 -5.75 6.48 9.17
CA GLY A 92 -6.11 7.90 9.24
C GLY A 92 -6.80 8.40 7.96
N PRO A 93 -7.00 9.72 7.83
CA PRO A 93 -7.41 10.31 6.57
C PRO A 93 -6.29 10.21 5.53
N ALA A 94 -6.66 10.00 4.27
CA ALA A 94 -5.71 10.09 3.16
C ALA A 94 -5.40 11.55 2.82
N THR A 95 -4.11 11.88 2.74
CA THR A 95 -3.61 13.14 2.21
C THR A 95 -3.12 12.91 0.79
N ALA A 96 -3.61 13.69 -0.16
CA ALA A 96 -3.18 13.60 -1.55
C ALA A 96 -1.70 13.92 -1.70
N GLU A 97 -1.02 13.15 -2.55
CA GLU A 97 0.31 13.46 -3.04
C GLU A 97 0.18 14.29 -4.33
N THR A 98 1.01 15.31 -4.48
CA THR A 98 0.93 16.26 -5.59
C THR A 98 2.18 16.26 -6.48
N GLU A 99 3.21 15.51 -6.09
CA GLU A 99 4.37 15.30 -6.93
C GLU A 99 3.97 14.56 -8.22
N PRO A 100 4.58 14.92 -9.37
CA PRO A 100 4.27 14.29 -10.63
C PRO A 100 4.80 12.85 -10.69
N ALA A 101 4.25 12.08 -11.63
CA ALA A 101 4.78 10.76 -11.98
C ALA A 101 6.28 10.82 -12.33
N PHE A 102 7.03 9.81 -11.91
CA PHE A 102 8.47 9.72 -12.07
C PHE A 102 8.91 8.39 -12.67
N ALA A 103 10.09 8.36 -13.27
CA ALA A 103 10.66 7.15 -13.86
C ALA A 103 11.09 6.14 -12.78
N LEU A 104 10.74 4.87 -12.99
CA LEU A 104 11.12 3.79 -12.08
C LEU A 104 12.63 3.58 -12.08
N SER A 105 13.23 3.70 -10.90
CA SER A 105 14.65 3.37 -10.68
C SER A 105 14.78 1.90 -10.31
N ALA A 106 15.64 1.16 -11.04
CA ALA A 106 15.81 -0.27 -10.85
C ALA A 106 16.17 -0.63 -9.40
N GLY A 107 15.41 -1.54 -8.80
CA GLY A 107 15.62 -2.00 -7.42
C GLY A 107 15.21 -1.00 -6.32
N GLY A 108 14.55 0.11 -6.67
CA GLY A 108 13.91 0.98 -5.68
C GLY A 108 12.49 0.50 -5.33
N ASP A 109 11.95 0.95 -4.20
CA ASP A 109 10.62 0.53 -3.69
C ASP A 109 9.52 0.59 -4.77
N ALA A 110 9.45 1.69 -5.54
CA ALA A 110 8.44 1.86 -6.58
C ALA A 110 8.62 0.87 -7.75
N ASP A 111 9.86 0.47 -8.08
CA ASP A 111 10.13 -0.52 -9.12
C ASP A 111 9.72 -1.93 -8.66
N GLU A 112 10.00 -2.27 -7.39
CA GLU A 112 9.59 -3.55 -6.83
C GLU A 112 8.07 -3.67 -6.69
N LEU A 113 7.38 -2.57 -6.31
CA LEU A 113 5.93 -2.48 -6.35
C LEU A 113 5.39 -2.63 -7.77
N ALA A 114 5.99 -1.95 -8.75
CA ALA A 114 5.60 -2.06 -10.15
C ALA A 114 5.77 -3.49 -10.69
N ALA A 115 6.80 -4.22 -10.24
CA ALA A 115 6.98 -5.63 -10.63
C ALA A 115 5.81 -6.51 -10.19
N VAL A 116 5.17 -6.23 -9.05
CA VAL A 116 3.94 -6.91 -8.62
C VAL A 116 2.74 -6.42 -9.44
N ALA A 117 2.53 -5.11 -9.52
CA ALA A 117 1.39 -4.52 -10.21
C ALA A 117 1.32 -4.89 -11.70
N CYS A 118 2.46 -4.89 -12.39
CA CYS A 118 2.52 -5.06 -13.85
C CYS A 118 2.65 -6.52 -14.30
N SER A 119 3.14 -7.43 -13.45
CA SER A 119 3.28 -8.85 -13.84
C SER A 119 2.00 -9.66 -13.60
N GLY A 120 1.12 -9.21 -12.70
CA GLY A 120 -0.08 -9.96 -12.31
C GLY A 120 0.21 -11.28 -11.60
N THR A 121 1.47 -11.54 -11.23
CA THR A 121 1.90 -12.79 -10.59
C THR A 121 1.90 -12.62 -9.08
N ALA A 122 1.04 -13.37 -8.38
CA ALA A 122 1.10 -13.46 -6.93
C ALA A 122 2.42 -14.12 -6.51
N ARG A 123 3.18 -13.48 -5.62
CA ARG A 123 4.34 -14.08 -4.95
C ARG A 123 3.87 -14.77 -3.67
N GLU A 124 4.40 -15.96 -3.40
CA GLU A 124 3.98 -16.83 -2.27
C GLU A 124 4.28 -16.25 -0.88
N THR A 125 5.22 -15.30 -0.77
CA THR A 125 5.54 -14.66 0.51
C THR A 125 4.65 -13.45 0.73
N GLY A 126 3.56 -13.63 1.48
CA GLY A 126 2.68 -12.53 1.84
C GLY A 126 2.00 -12.68 3.20
N ALA A 127 1.29 -11.62 3.59
CA ALA A 127 0.45 -11.54 4.77
C ALA A 127 -1.00 -11.23 4.36
N GLU A 128 -1.95 -11.88 5.00
CA GLU A 128 -3.39 -11.72 4.72
C GLU A 128 -4.05 -10.67 5.64
N SER A 129 -3.25 -9.98 6.45
CA SER A 129 -3.72 -8.90 7.32
C SER A 129 -2.62 -7.87 7.58
N VAL A 130 -3.03 -6.64 7.91
CA VAL A 130 -2.11 -5.56 8.28
C VAL A 130 -1.25 -5.94 9.48
N SER A 131 -1.86 -6.51 10.53
CA SER A 131 -1.12 -6.93 11.72
C SER A 131 -0.06 -7.99 11.41
N ALA A 132 -0.37 -8.95 10.53
CA ALA A 132 0.59 -9.96 10.09
C ALA A 132 1.71 -9.33 9.24
N ALA A 133 1.38 -8.39 8.33
CA ALA A 133 2.37 -7.66 7.56
C ALA A 133 3.29 -6.81 8.46
N VAL A 134 2.75 -6.17 9.50
CA VAL A 134 3.53 -5.40 10.48
C VAL A 134 4.48 -6.30 11.26
N ALA A 135 4.02 -7.46 11.73
CA ALA A 135 4.86 -8.42 12.44
C ALA A 135 6.01 -8.91 11.53
N LEU A 136 5.68 -9.31 10.30
CA LEU A 136 6.67 -9.76 9.31
C LEU A 136 7.65 -8.64 8.95
N GLY A 137 7.16 -7.45 8.61
CA GLY A 137 7.97 -6.32 8.19
C GLY A 137 8.94 -5.87 9.28
N ARG A 138 8.49 -5.80 10.54
CA ARG A 138 9.35 -5.46 11.68
C ARG A 138 10.40 -6.52 11.97
N ALA A 139 10.08 -7.80 11.80
CA ALA A 139 11.08 -8.85 11.91
C ALA A 139 12.19 -8.64 10.86
N ARG A 140 11.81 -8.34 9.60
CA ARG A 140 12.78 -8.11 8.52
C ARG A 140 13.58 -6.82 8.65
N LEU A 141 13.02 -5.79 9.27
CA LEU A 141 13.75 -4.55 9.55
C LEU A 141 14.82 -4.71 10.65
N ALA A 142 14.71 -5.76 11.47
CA ALA A 142 15.64 -6.04 12.56
C ALA A 142 16.76 -7.04 12.19
N ASP A 143 16.70 -7.63 10.99
CA ASP A 143 17.68 -8.56 10.43
C ASP A 143 18.92 -7.81 9.86
#